data_AF-A0A396AA66-F1
#
_entry.id   AF-A0A396AA66-F1
#
_cell.length_a   1.000
_cell.length_b   1.000
_cell.length_c   1.000
_cell.angle_alpha   90.00
_cell.angle_beta   90.00
_cell.angle_gamma   90.00
#
_symmetry.space_group_name_H-M   'P 1'
#
loop_
_entity.id
_entity.type
_entity.pdbx_description
1 polymer ?
#
loop_
_entity_poly.entity_id
_entity_poly.type
_entity_poly.pdbx_seq_one_letter_code
_entity_poly.pdbx_strand_id
1 'polypeptide(L)'
;MNTFISAVLVGLVGVFCMWDSRLLGRLNFEQPLVGATLVGLLLGDVPTGLAVGAAVELVSMGLVQVGAAVPPDMVLGGIVAAAFACLTDASAETAMTIAIPVAVLGQLLGIVFRSIIAALTHVADSAIDNGKFKTAYRMHICAGSGLYAVMYFLPIFLAVFVGTDLVQAIVNMVPEWLSTGLNVSTKIMTAYGLALLLTMMIKKGMTPFLFIGFLLAAYLNLSVIAVALIGVCLAIVFMGFKFNGSHATAGVDSDYDPLEDDED
;
A
#
# COMPACT_ATOMS: atom_id res chain seq x y z
N MET A 1 31.10 13.55 4.65
CA MET A 1 30.44 12.89 5.81
C MET A 1 31.00 11.47 5.91
N ASN A 2 31.18 10.90 7.11
CA ASN A 2 31.63 9.51 7.22
C ASN A 2 30.52 8.58 6.68
N THR A 3 30.86 7.61 5.83
CA THR A 3 29.91 6.64 5.22
C THR A 3 29.02 5.98 6.26
N PHE A 4 29.54 5.69 7.46
CA PHE A 4 28.75 5.17 8.56
C PHE A 4 27.65 6.15 9.01
N ILE A 5 27.99 7.42 9.18
CA ILE A 5 27.04 8.47 9.60
C ILE A 5 25.98 8.66 8.52
N SER A 6 26.39 8.72 7.24
CA SER A 6 25.46 8.78 6.11
C SER A 6 24.50 7.60 6.11
N ALA A 7 24.98 6.37 6.31
CA ALA A 7 24.15 5.18 6.32
C ALA A 7 23.13 5.17 7.46
N VAL A 8 23.55 5.55 8.68
CA VAL A 8 22.63 5.67 9.82
C VAL A 8 21.55 6.72 9.55
N LEU A 9 21.96 7.90 9.08
CA LEU A 9 21.05 9.01 8.84
C LEU A 9 20.05 8.71 7.72
N VAL A 10 20.50 8.13 6.61
CA VAL A 10 19.61 7.71 5.51
C VAL A 10 18.68 6.58 5.95
N GLY A 11 19.16 5.64 6.77
CA GLY A 11 18.30 4.62 7.41
C GLY A 11 17.21 5.23 8.28
N LEU A 12 17.52 6.28 9.05
CA LEU A 12 16.53 7.01 9.86
C LEU A 12 15.51 7.79 9.02
N VAL A 13 15.91 8.33 7.87
CA VAL A 13 14.96 8.92 6.90
C VAL A 13 13.95 7.86 6.44
N GLY A 14 14.43 6.65 6.13
CA GLY A 14 13.55 5.52 5.81
C GLY A 14 12.56 5.17 6.92
N VAL A 15 13.02 5.14 8.18
CA VAL A 15 12.15 4.91 9.34
C VAL A 15 11.10 6.02 9.46
N PHE A 16 11.49 7.27 9.29
CA PHE A 16 10.58 8.42 9.34
C PHE A 16 9.49 8.31 8.27
N CYS A 17 9.85 8.03 7.01
CA CYS A 17 8.91 7.81 5.93
C CYS A 17 7.94 6.66 6.23
N MET A 18 8.43 5.55 6.81
CA MET A 18 7.58 4.40 7.13
C MET A 18 6.65 4.64 8.33
N TRP A 19 7.07 5.45 9.30
CA TRP A 19 6.24 5.80 10.45
C TRP A 19 5.08 6.73 10.09
N ASP A 20 5.17 7.48 9.00
CA ASP A 20 4.11 8.39 8.57
C ASP A 20 2.74 7.70 8.46
N SER A 21 2.70 6.59 7.74
CA SER A 21 1.46 5.88 7.47
C SER A 21 1.00 4.96 8.60
N ARG A 22 1.87 4.70 9.59
CA ARG A 22 1.60 3.79 10.73
C ARG A 22 1.30 4.54 12.02
N LEU A 23 1.91 5.70 12.23
CA LEU A 23 1.79 6.52 13.45
C LEU A 23 1.22 7.91 13.20
N LEU A 24 1.58 8.57 12.09
CA LEU A 24 1.23 9.98 11.83
C LEU A 24 -0.07 10.18 11.03
N GLY A 25 -0.73 9.09 10.64
CA GLY A 25 -2.03 9.15 9.97
C GLY A 25 -1.95 9.41 8.46
N ARG A 26 -0.85 9.02 7.80
CA ARG A 26 -0.63 9.13 6.34
C ARG A 26 -0.64 10.57 5.83
N LEU A 27 0.38 11.34 6.22
CA LEU A 27 0.62 12.68 5.69
C LEU A 27 1.27 12.66 4.30
N ASN A 28 1.54 11.48 3.74
CA ASN A 28 2.21 11.21 2.46
C ASN A 28 3.72 11.48 2.46
N PHE A 29 4.38 11.31 3.62
CA PHE A 29 5.85 11.23 3.66
C PHE A 29 6.37 9.87 3.13
N GLU A 30 5.52 8.83 3.08
CA GLU A 30 5.79 7.53 2.42
C GLU A 30 5.67 7.63 0.89
N GLN A 31 6.13 8.74 0.29
CA GLN A 31 6.25 8.90 -1.16
C GLN A 31 7.72 8.85 -1.59
N PRO A 32 8.07 8.13 -2.67
CA PRO A 32 9.41 8.11 -3.21
C PRO A 32 10.02 9.50 -3.42
N LEU A 33 9.23 10.46 -3.92
CA LEU A 33 9.66 11.84 -4.11
C LEU A 33 10.12 12.50 -2.79
N VAL A 34 9.32 12.33 -1.73
CA VAL A 34 9.59 12.95 -0.42
C VAL A 34 10.77 12.25 0.26
N GLY A 35 10.82 10.91 0.23
CA GLY A 35 11.94 10.16 0.79
C GLY A 35 13.27 10.50 0.12
N ALA A 36 13.31 10.50 -1.21
CA ALA A 36 14.52 10.80 -1.99
C ALA A 36 15.00 12.25 -1.84
N THR A 37 14.09 13.22 -1.72
CA THR A 37 14.44 14.62 -1.47
C THR A 37 15.04 14.82 -0.08
N LEU A 38 14.50 14.17 0.95
CA LEU A 38 15.08 14.20 2.30
C LEU A 38 16.49 13.60 2.33
N VAL A 39 16.73 12.54 1.56
CA VAL A 39 18.07 11.95 1.39
C VAL A 39 19.02 12.92 0.70
N GLY A 40 18.60 13.55 -0.40
CA GLY A 40 19.41 14.55 -1.10
C GLY A 40 19.77 15.75 -0.20
N LEU A 41 18.81 16.23 0.60
CA LEU A 41 19.05 17.28 1.59
C LEU A 41 20.09 16.85 2.64
N LEU A 42 20.00 15.61 3.12
CA LEU A 42 20.88 15.08 4.14
C LEU A 42 22.31 14.85 3.62
N LEU A 43 22.44 14.43 2.36
CA LEU A 43 23.73 14.17 1.72
C LEU A 43 24.35 15.42 1.08
N GLY A 44 23.59 16.51 0.95
CA GLY A 44 24.04 17.80 0.42
C GLY A 44 23.82 18.00 -1.08
N ASP A 45 23.11 17.10 -1.75
CA ASP A 45 22.76 17.16 -3.17
C ASP A 45 21.24 17.01 -3.38
N VAL A 46 20.53 18.10 -3.11
CA VAL A 46 19.08 18.18 -3.28
C VAL A 46 18.65 18.00 -4.75
N PRO A 47 19.30 18.61 -5.76
CA PRO A 47 18.92 18.43 -7.16
C PRO A 47 18.93 16.97 -7.60
N THR A 48 19.97 16.22 -7.26
CA THR A 48 20.06 14.79 -7.62
C THR A 48 19.02 13.96 -6.88
N GLY A 49 18.85 14.18 -5.57
CA GLY A 49 17.81 13.49 -4.78
C GLY A 49 16.40 13.76 -5.29
N LEU A 50 16.09 15.00 -5.67
CA LEU A 50 14.81 15.39 -6.25
C LEU A 50 14.58 14.75 -7.63
N ALA A 51 15.60 14.75 -8.50
CA ALA A 51 15.50 14.16 -9.83
C ALA A 51 15.25 12.65 -9.77
N VAL A 52 15.97 11.94 -8.90
CA VAL A 52 15.76 10.50 -8.66
C VAL A 52 14.37 10.26 -8.08
N GLY A 53 13.98 11.03 -7.04
CA GLY A 53 12.66 10.92 -6.42
C GLY A 53 11.52 11.09 -7.43
N ALA A 54 11.62 12.09 -8.31
CA ALA A 54 10.62 12.32 -9.35
C ALA A 54 10.55 11.15 -10.35
N ALA A 55 11.70 10.61 -10.78
CA ALA A 55 11.73 9.46 -11.68
C ALA A 55 11.10 8.21 -11.05
N VAL A 56 11.40 7.94 -9.78
CA VAL A 56 10.84 6.81 -9.04
C VAL A 56 9.33 6.99 -8.80
N GLU A 57 8.89 8.21 -8.48
CA GLU A 57 7.47 8.56 -8.29
C GLU A 57 6.64 8.34 -9.57
N LEU A 58 7.18 8.74 -10.72
CA LEU A 58 6.53 8.53 -12.02
C LEU A 58 6.25 7.04 -12.28
N VAL A 59 7.17 6.17 -11.89
CA VAL A 59 7.00 4.72 -12.02
C VAL A 59 6.04 4.17 -10.96
N SER A 60 6.00 4.73 -9.75
CA SER A 60 5.12 4.27 -8.68
C SER A 60 3.65 4.62 -8.87
N MET A 61 3.30 5.62 -9.68
CA MET A 61 1.89 5.99 -9.93
C MET A 61 1.03 4.85 -10.48
N GLY A 62 1.63 3.89 -11.19
CA GLY A 62 0.93 2.69 -11.69
C GLY A 62 0.81 1.55 -10.67
N LEU A 63 1.52 1.65 -9.55
CA LEU A 63 1.65 0.60 -8.55
C LEU A 63 0.71 0.86 -7.37
N VAL A 64 -0.54 0.44 -7.52
CA VAL A 64 -1.55 0.57 -6.47
C VAL A 64 -1.69 -0.74 -5.70
N GLN A 65 -1.65 -0.66 -4.37
CA GLN A 65 -1.98 -1.80 -3.51
C GLN A 65 -3.47 -2.10 -3.59
N VAL A 66 -3.83 -3.29 -4.06
CA VAL A 66 -5.21 -3.78 -4.06
C VAL A 66 -5.31 -4.96 -3.10
N GLY A 67 -6.09 -4.79 -2.03
CA GLY A 67 -6.22 -5.78 -0.96
C GLY A 67 -4.88 -6.19 -0.36
N ALA A 68 -4.59 -7.49 -0.35
CA ALA A 68 -3.33 -8.01 0.17
C ALA A 68 -2.17 -7.85 -0.82
N ALA A 69 -2.42 -7.69 -2.13
CA ALA A 69 -1.40 -7.62 -3.17
C ALA A 69 -0.55 -6.36 -3.02
N VAL A 70 0.59 -6.54 -2.35
CA VAL A 70 1.56 -5.47 -2.10
C VAL A 70 2.39 -5.25 -3.36
N PRO A 71 2.42 -4.02 -3.92
CA PRO A 71 3.33 -3.69 -5.01
C PRO A 71 4.79 -3.66 -4.55
N PRO A 72 5.76 -3.55 -5.48
CA PRO A 72 7.14 -3.20 -5.16
C PRO A 72 7.23 -1.97 -4.25
N ASP A 73 8.13 -2.02 -3.26
CA ASP A 73 8.31 -0.93 -2.29
C ASP A 73 9.18 0.19 -2.89
N MET A 74 8.53 1.06 -3.65
CA MET A 74 9.20 2.16 -4.36
C MET A 74 9.78 3.22 -3.43
N VAL A 75 9.31 3.30 -2.18
CA VAL A 75 9.83 4.26 -1.19
C VAL A 75 11.21 3.82 -0.74
N LEU A 76 11.35 2.55 -0.36
CA LEU A 76 12.63 1.96 -0.01
C LEU A 76 13.60 2.00 -1.21
N GLY A 77 13.11 1.63 -2.41
CA GLY A 77 13.87 1.72 -3.66
C GLY A 77 14.36 3.14 -3.97
N GLY A 78 13.48 4.14 -3.83
CA GLY A 78 13.80 5.54 -4.09
C GLY A 78 14.80 6.15 -3.11
N ILE A 79 14.69 5.83 -1.82
CA ILE A 79 15.63 6.27 -0.79
C ILE A 79 17.04 5.74 -1.05
N VAL A 80 17.16 4.44 -1.36
CA VAL A 80 18.46 3.82 -1.65
C VAL A 80 19.04 4.32 -2.97
N ALA A 81 18.22 4.46 -4.02
CA ALA A 81 18.65 4.98 -5.31
C ALA A 81 19.13 6.44 -5.21
N ALA A 82 18.42 7.28 -4.46
CA ALA A 82 18.82 8.66 -4.22
C ALA A 82 20.14 8.73 -3.44
N ALA A 83 20.30 7.88 -2.42
CA ALA A 83 21.55 7.82 -1.66
C ALA A 83 22.73 7.37 -2.55
N PHE A 84 22.52 6.36 -3.39
CA PHE A 84 23.52 5.92 -4.36
C PHE A 84 23.90 7.04 -5.33
N ALA A 85 22.92 7.72 -5.94
CA ALA A 85 23.16 8.80 -6.88
C ALA A 85 23.97 9.95 -6.24
N CYS A 86 23.58 10.39 -5.04
CA CYS A 86 24.25 11.48 -4.32
C CYS A 86 25.66 11.11 -3.83
N LEU A 87 25.95 9.82 -3.58
CA LEU A 87 27.27 9.38 -3.10
C LEU A 87 28.25 9.05 -4.22
N THR A 88 27.74 8.77 -5.43
CA THR A 88 28.55 8.30 -6.57
C THR A 88 28.54 9.27 -7.75
N ASP A 89 27.85 10.41 -7.62
CA ASP A 89 27.59 11.36 -8.71
C ASP A 89 26.95 10.70 -9.96
N ALA A 90 26.20 9.62 -9.74
CA ALA A 90 25.52 8.90 -10.82
C ALA A 90 24.26 9.65 -11.28
N SER A 91 23.92 9.50 -12.57
CA SER A 91 22.70 10.07 -13.12
C SER A 91 21.46 9.41 -12.51
N ALA A 92 20.33 10.14 -12.56
CA ALA A 92 19.04 9.60 -12.12
C ALA A 92 18.66 8.32 -12.88
N GLU A 93 19.00 8.24 -14.18
CA GLU A 93 18.76 7.06 -15.01
C GLU A 93 19.55 5.84 -14.52
N THR A 94 20.82 6.02 -14.17
CA THR A 94 21.62 4.95 -13.56
C THR A 94 21.06 4.54 -12.21
N ALA A 95 20.63 5.49 -11.38
CA ALA A 95 20.02 5.20 -10.08
C ALA A 95 18.73 4.37 -10.19
N MET A 96 17.93 4.58 -11.24
CA MET A 96 16.71 3.80 -11.51
C MET A 96 16.99 2.31 -11.74
N THR A 97 18.18 1.95 -12.25
CA THR A 97 18.56 0.54 -12.45
C THR A 97 18.68 -0.23 -11.13
N ILE A 98 18.99 0.47 -10.04
CA ILE A 98 19.11 -0.08 -8.68
C ILE A 98 17.79 0.05 -7.93
N ALA A 99 17.01 1.11 -8.18
CA ALA A 99 15.75 1.36 -7.50
C ALA A 99 14.77 0.18 -7.58
N ILE A 100 14.63 -0.43 -8.77
CA ILE A 100 13.65 -1.50 -9.00
C ILE A 100 14.02 -2.80 -8.26
N PRO A 101 15.24 -3.36 -8.39
CA PRO A 101 15.65 -4.53 -7.60
C PRO A 101 15.49 -4.32 -6.09
N VAL A 102 15.85 -3.13 -5.60
CA VAL A 102 15.73 -2.78 -4.19
C VAL A 102 14.26 -2.68 -3.76
N ALA A 103 13.39 -2.11 -4.59
CA ALA A 103 11.95 -2.07 -4.33
C ALA A 103 11.32 -3.46 -4.24
N VAL A 104 11.75 -4.39 -5.11
CA VAL A 104 11.32 -5.80 -5.05
C VAL A 104 11.80 -6.46 -3.76
N LEU A 105 13.05 -6.21 -3.33
CA LEU A 105 13.54 -6.69 -2.04
C LEU A 105 12.68 -6.15 -0.88
N GLY A 106 12.40 -4.84 -0.89
CA GLY A 106 11.56 -4.18 0.10
C GLY A 106 10.17 -4.80 0.18
N GLN A 107 9.57 -5.12 -0.97
CA GLN A 107 8.29 -5.83 -1.04
C GLN A 107 8.36 -7.22 -0.39
N LEU A 108 9.39 -8.02 -0.71
CA LEU A 108 9.54 -9.37 -0.14
C LEU A 108 9.75 -9.32 1.37
N LEU A 109 10.62 -8.43 1.85
CA LEU A 109 10.81 -8.17 3.28
C LEU A 109 9.49 -7.72 3.91
N GLY A 110 8.75 -6.82 3.25
CA GLY A 110 7.46 -6.35 3.69
C GLY A 110 6.43 -7.45 3.88
N ILE A 111 6.36 -8.42 2.96
CA ILE A 111 5.49 -9.58 3.08
C ILE A 111 5.87 -10.41 4.31
N VAL A 112 7.16 -10.74 4.47
CA VAL A 112 7.64 -11.55 5.60
C VAL A 112 7.36 -10.86 6.94
N PHE A 113 7.69 -9.57 7.06
CA PHE A 113 7.45 -8.82 8.30
C PHE A 113 5.95 -8.68 8.62
N ARG A 114 5.09 -8.49 7.62
CA ARG A 114 3.64 -8.50 7.82
C ARG A 114 3.13 -9.86 8.29
N SER A 115 3.68 -10.96 7.79
CA SER A 115 3.37 -12.31 8.31
C SER A 115 3.78 -12.49 9.77
N ILE A 116 4.94 -11.96 10.17
CA ILE A 116 5.39 -11.97 11.56
C ILE A 116 4.44 -11.13 12.43
N ILE A 117 4.07 -9.93 11.99
CA ILE A 117 3.15 -9.05 12.72
C ILE A 117 1.79 -9.72 12.88
N ALA A 118 1.29 -10.41 11.86
CA ALA A 118 0.03 -11.17 11.94
C ALA A 118 0.10 -12.26 13.02
N ALA A 119 1.22 -12.98 13.14
CA ALA A 119 1.41 -13.94 14.22
C ALA A 119 1.45 -13.28 15.61
N LEU A 120 2.01 -12.07 15.71
CA LEU A 120 2.03 -11.29 16.95
C LEU A 120 0.64 -10.79 17.38
N THR A 121 -0.32 -10.69 16.47
CA THR A 121 -1.71 -10.34 16.80
C THR A 121 -2.33 -11.33 17.77
N HIS A 122 -2.04 -12.64 17.65
CA HIS A 122 -2.53 -13.65 18.59
C HIS A 122 -2.05 -13.43 20.03
N VAL A 123 -0.86 -12.85 20.20
CA VAL A 123 -0.35 -12.47 21.53
C VAL A 123 -1.13 -11.29 22.10
N ALA A 124 -1.55 -10.36 21.24
CA ALA A 124 -2.40 -9.25 21.65
C ALA A 124 -3.80 -9.74 22.04
N ASP A 125 -4.38 -10.68 21.29
CA ASP A 125 -5.68 -11.30 21.61
C ASP A 125 -5.65 -11.95 23.00
N SER A 126 -4.65 -12.80 23.25
CA SER A 126 -4.44 -13.41 24.57
C SER A 126 -4.25 -12.37 25.69
N ALA A 127 -3.55 -11.25 25.43
CA ALA A 127 -3.41 -10.19 26.41
C ALA A 127 -4.75 -9.49 26.71
N ILE A 128 -5.64 -9.35 25.73
CA ILE A 128 -6.99 -8.79 25.89
C ILE A 128 -7.87 -9.71 26.72
N ASP A 129 -7.88 -11.01 26.42
CA ASP A 129 -8.66 -12.01 27.16
C ASP A 129 -8.28 -12.07 28.64
N ASN A 130 -7.00 -11.82 28.95
CA ASN A 130 -6.48 -11.76 30.31
C ASN A 130 -6.65 -10.38 30.99
N GLY A 131 -7.39 -9.44 30.39
CA GLY A 131 -7.63 -8.10 30.91
C GLY A 131 -6.39 -7.18 30.92
N LYS A 132 -5.31 -7.55 30.22
CA LYS A 132 -4.03 -6.81 30.17
C LYS A 132 -4.01 -5.82 29.00
N PHE A 133 -4.96 -4.89 28.98
CA PHE A 133 -5.12 -3.91 27.88
C PHE A 133 -3.86 -3.05 27.62
N LYS A 134 -3.10 -2.70 28.67
CA LYS A 134 -1.82 -1.97 28.51
C LYS A 134 -0.78 -2.76 27.72
N THR A 135 -0.77 -4.08 27.85
CA THR A 135 0.15 -4.95 27.11
C THR A 135 -0.26 -5.05 25.64
N ALA A 136 -1.56 -5.21 25.38
CA ALA A 136 -2.10 -5.21 24.02
C ALA A 136 -1.82 -3.87 23.30
N TYR A 137 -2.02 -2.74 23.98
CA TYR A 137 -1.70 -1.41 23.45
C TYR A 137 -0.21 -1.25 23.11
N ARG A 138 0.69 -1.67 24.02
CA ARG A 138 2.14 -1.62 23.78
C ARG A 138 2.58 -2.54 22.65
N MET A 139 1.92 -3.68 22.47
CA MET A 139 2.17 -4.57 21.32
C MET A 139 1.82 -3.87 20.01
N HIS A 140 0.65 -3.23 19.94
CA HIS A 140 0.25 -2.50 18.73
C HIS A 140 1.19 -1.33 18.41
N ILE A 141 1.42 -0.44 19.37
CA ILE A 141 2.16 0.81 19.14
C ILE A 141 3.68 0.60 19.14
N CYS A 142 4.24 -0.08 20.14
CA CYS A 142 5.69 -0.18 20.27
C CYS A 142 6.26 -1.34 19.44
N ALA A 143 5.69 -2.55 19.54
CA ALA A 143 6.25 -3.71 18.85
C ALA A 143 5.98 -3.63 17.33
N GLY A 144 4.79 -3.21 16.92
CA GLY A 144 4.45 -2.99 15.50
C GLY A 144 5.35 -1.92 14.86
N SER A 145 5.42 -0.73 15.44
CA SER A 145 6.23 0.37 14.90
C SER A 145 7.72 0.09 14.95
N GLY A 146 8.19 -0.64 15.97
CA GLY A 146 9.57 -1.09 16.09
C GLY A 146 9.96 -2.09 15.00
N LEU A 147 9.09 -3.07 14.71
CA LEU A 147 9.31 -4.01 13.60
C LEU A 147 9.38 -3.31 12.25
N TYR A 148 8.49 -2.35 12.00
CA TYR A 148 8.53 -1.55 10.77
C TYR A 148 9.79 -0.67 10.70
N ALA A 149 10.24 -0.10 11.81
CA ALA A 149 11.49 0.66 11.86
C ALA A 149 12.68 -0.23 11.50
N VAL A 150 12.78 -1.43 12.07
CA VAL A 150 13.85 -2.38 11.74
C VAL A 150 13.79 -2.82 10.28
N MET A 151 12.58 -3.09 9.77
CA MET A 151 12.34 -3.51 8.39
C MET A 151 12.88 -2.49 7.38
N TYR A 152 12.74 -1.19 7.63
CA TYR A 152 13.25 -0.14 6.74
C TYR A 152 14.70 0.23 7.03
N PHE A 153 15.06 0.37 8.31
CA PHE A 153 16.39 0.79 8.71
C PHE A 153 17.47 -0.18 8.21
N LEU A 154 17.30 -1.48 8.44
CA LEU A 154 18.32 -2.48 8.17
C LEU A 154 18.72 -2.55 6.67
N PRO A 155 17.78 -2.74 5.71
CA PRO A 155 18.14 -2.82 4.30
C PRO A 155 18.71 -1.50 3.77
N ILE A 156 18.18 -0.35 4.20
CA ILE A 156 18.68 0.96 3.77
C ILE A 156 20.09 1.21 4.31
N PHE A 157 20.31 0.93 5.59
CA PHE A 157 21.63 1.04 6.21
C PHE A 157 22.66 0.15 5.51
N LEU A 158 22.32 -1.12 5.27
CA LEU A 158 23.23 -2.06 4.60
C LEU A 158 23.52 -1.62 3.16
N ALA A 159 22.50 -1.14 2.43
CA ALA A 159 22.66 -0.66 1.07
C ALA A 159 23.63 0.52 0.97
N VAL A 160 23.53 1.48 1.90
CA VAL A 160 24.37 2.68 1.91
C VAL A 160 25.76 2.42 2.50
N PHE A 161 25.87 1.55 3.51
CA PHE A 161 27.13 1.29 4.19
C PHE A 161 28.05 0.31 3.45
N VAL A 162 27.48 -0.78 2.93
CA VAL A 162 28.24 -1.86 2.26
C VAL A 162 28.26 -1.68 0.75
N GLY A 163 27.28 -0.96 0.20
CA GLY A 163 27.13 -0.72 -1.23
C GLY A 163 25.98 -1.53 -1.84
N THR A 164 25.57 -1.12 -3.04
CA THR A 164 24.40 -1.65 -3.75
C THR A 164 24.61 -3.06 -4.29
N ASP A 165 25.86 -3.48 -4.52
CA ASP A 165 26.22 -4.83 -4.96
C ASP A 165 25.79 -5.91 -3.95
N LEU A 166 25.90 -5.62 -2.65
CA LEU A 166 25.43 -6.53 -1.61
C LEU A 166 23.91 -6.73 -1.70
N VAL A 167 23.17 -5.65 -1.97
CA VAL A 167 21.71 -5.72 -2.07
C VAL A 167 21.30 -6.55 -3.27
N GLN A 168 21.98 -6.36 -4.41
CA GLN A 168 21.78 -7.18 -5.62
C GLN A 168 22.10 -8.66 -5.34
N ALA A 169 23.18 -8.95 -4.63
CA ALA A 169 23.55 -10.31 -4.25
C ALA A 169 22.49 -10.95 -3.33
N ILE A 170 21.97 -10.22 -2.35
CA ILE A 170 20.89 -10.70 -1.47
C ILE A 170 19.64 -11.00 -2.26
N VAL A 171 19.23 -10.12 -3.18
CA VAL A 171 18.07 -10.35 -4.07
C VAL A 171 18.26 -11.61 -4.89
N ASN A 172 19.44 -11.78 -5.50
CA ASN A 172 19.77 -12.93 -6.33
C ASN A 172 19.88 -14.24 -5.52
N MET A 173 20.14 -14.16 -4.21
CA MET A 173 20.13 -15.31 -3.31
C MET A 173 18.72 -15.76 -2.92
N VAL A 174 17.68 -14.92 -3.09
CA VAL A 174 16.31 -15.33 -2.80
C VAL A 174 15.85 -16.35 -3.86
N PRO A 175 15.50 -17.59 -3.48
CA PRO A 175 15.05 -18.58 -4.44
C PRO A 175 13.78 -18.14 -5.14
N GLU A 176 13.71 -18.35 -6.46
CA GLU A 176 12.55 -17.97 -7.27
C GLU A 176 11.26 -18.59 -6.75
N TRP A 177 11.28 -19.88 -6.37
CA TRP A 177 10.12 -20.59 -5.82
C TRP A 177 9.55 -19.90 -4.56
N LEU A 178 10.39 -19.28 -3.72
CA LEU A 178 9.97 -18.61 -2.50
C LEU A 178 9.31 -17.27 -2.83
N SER A 179 9.94 -16.47 -3.69
CA SER A 179 9.40 -15.20 -4.16
C SER A 179 8.04 -15.38 -4.85
N THR A 180 7.97 -16.33 -5.79
CA THR A 180 6.72 -16.67 -6.48
C THR A 180 5.67 -17.19 -5.51
N GLY A 181 6.03 -18.07 -4.57
CA GLY A 181 5.10 -18.61 -3.57
C GLY A 181 4.48 -17.53 -2.68
N LEU A 182 5.29 -16.59 -2.19
CA LEU A 182 4.83 -15.45 -1.39
C LEU A 182 3.92 -14.52 -2.21
N ASN A 183 4.28 -14.25 -3.48
CA ASN A 183 3.51 -13.38 -4.36
C ASN A 183 2.13 -13.99 -4.69
N VAL A 184 2.09 -15.27 -5.06
CA VAL A 184 0.85 -16.00 -5.36
C VAL A 184 -0.05 -16.07 -4.13
N SER A 185 0.49 -16.39 -2.96
CA SER A 185 -0.29 -16.44 -1.70
C SER A 185 -0.99 -15.11 -1.42
N THR A 186 -0.28 -14.01 -1.64
CA THR A 186 -0.78 -12.66 -1.46
C THR A 186 -1.91 -12.31 -2.45
N LYS A 187 -1.77 -12.73 -3.71
CA LYS A 187 -2.82 -12.57 -4.74
C LYS A 187 -4.07 -13.38 -4.42
N ILE A 188 -3.91 -14.60 -3.92
CA ILE A 188 -5.04 -15.46 -3.49
C ILE A 188 -5.80 -14.79 -2.33
N MET A 189 -5.09 -14.28 -1.32
CA MET A 189 -5.70 -13.57 -0.19
C MET A 189 -6.49 -12.34 -0.65
N THR A 190 -5.98 -11.62 -1.66
CA THR A 190 -6.68 -10.47 -2.26
C THR A 190 -7.96 -10.88 -2.98
N ALA A 191 -7.89 -11.94 -3.80
CA ALA A 191 -9.05 -12.47 -4.50
C ALA A 191 -10.15 -12.91 -3.52
N TYR A 192 -9.75 -13.57 -2.42
CA TYR A 192 -10.66 -13.96 -1.35
C TYR A 192 -11.32 -12.73 -0.68
N GLY A 193 -10.54 -11.70 -0.36
CA GLY A 193 -11.07 -10.45 0.21
C GLY A 193 -12.08 -9.75 -0.70
N LEU A 194 -11.77 -9.64 -2.00
CA LEU A 194 -12.71 -9.10 -3.00
C LEU A 194 -13.96 -9.96 -3.14
N ALA A 195 -13.84 -11.29 -3.06
CA ALA A 195 -14.98 -12.19 -3.12
C ALA A 195 -15.91 -12.05 -1.89
N LEU A 196 -15.36 -11.87 -0.69
CA LEU A 196 -16.15 -11.60 0.52
C LEU A 196 -16.90 -10.27 0.42
N LEU A 197 -16.24 -9.20 -0.01
CA LEU A 197 -16.88 -7.90 -0.25
C LEU A 197 -17.99 -8.02 -1.29
N LEU A 198 -17.72 -8.71 -2.39
CA LEU A 198 -18.69 -8.93 -3.45
C LEU A 198 -19.91 -9.71 -2.95
N THR A 199 -19.70 -10.73 -2.11
CA THR A 199 -20.79 -11.50 -1.50
C THR A 199 -21.68 -10.64 -0.60
N MET A 200 -21.11 -9.65 0.10
CA MET A 200 -21.88 -8.69 0.91
C MET A 200 -22.61 -7.64 0.05
N MET A 201 -22.07 -7.27 -1.11
CA MET A 201 -22.62 -6.20 -1.97
C MET A 201 -23.61 -6.70 -3.03
N ILE A 202 -23.47 -7.92 -3.53
CA ILE A 202 -24.36 -8.45 -4.56
C ILE A 202 -25.77 -8.65 -3.96
N LYS A 203 -26.70 -7.83 -4.44
CA LYS A 203 -28.14 -8.06 -4.28
C LYS A 203 -28.71 -8.73 -5.53
N LYS A 204 -29.83 -9.43 -5.36
CA LYS A 204 -30.56 -10.09 -6.46
C LYS A 204 -30.85 -9.05 -7.57
N GLY A 205 -30.35 -9.29 -8.78
CA GLY A 205 -30.51 -8.40 -9.93
C GLY A 205 -29.36 -7.41 -10.21
N MET A 206 -28.38 -7.26 -9.30
CA MET A 206 -27.22 -6.38 -9.54
C MET A 206 -26.03 -7.09 -10.20
N THR A 207 -26.06 -8.42 -10.28
CA THR A 207 -25.04 -9.27 -10.90
C THR A 207 -24.65 -8.86 -12.34
N PRO A 208 -25.59 -8.45 -13.24
CA PRO A 208 -25.23 -8.01 -14.58
C PRO A 208 -24.30 -6.79 -14.61
N PHE A 209 -24.47 -5.84 -13.67
CA PHE A 209 -23.62 -4.63 -13.61
C PHE A 209 -22.18 -4.96 -13.24
N LEU A 210 -21.97 -5.99 -12.40
CA LEU A 210 -20.63 -6.50 -12.11
C LEU A 210 -19.97 -7.03 -13.37
N PHE A 211 -20.67 -7.86 -14.15
CA PHE A 211 -20.13 -8.42 -15.38
C PHE A 211 -19.88 -7.36 -16.44
N ILE A 212 -20.73 -6.34 -16.56
CA ILE A 212 -20.50 -5.19 -17.45
C ILE A 212 -19.21 -4.47 -17.05
N GLY A 213 -19.04 -4.14 -15.76
CA GLY A 213 -17.81 -3.52 -15.26
C GLY A 213 -16.57 -4.37 -15.50
N PHE A 214 -16.68 -5.69 -15.31
CA PHE A 214 -15.60 -6.64 -15.61
C PHE A 214 -15.25 -6.67 -17.09
N LEU A 215 -16.22 -6.70 -18.00
CA LEU A 215 -15.97 -6.69 -19.44
C LEU A 215 -15.32 -5.39 -19.89
N LEU A 216 -15.77 -4.25 -19.35
CA LEU A 216 -15.15 -2.94 -19.59
C LEU A 216 -13.70 -2.90 -19.12
N ALA A 217 -13.39 -3.45 -17.95
CA ALA A 217 -12.01 -3.51 -17.46
C ALA A 217 -11.14 -4.50 -18.27
N ALA A 218 -11.64 -5.71 -18.54
CA ALA A 218 -10.85 -6.79 -19.13
C ALA A 218 -10.62 -6.64 -20.64
N TYR A 219 -11.62 -6.17 -21.38
CA TYR A 219 -11.53 -6.07 -22.85
C TYR A 219 -11.20 -4.66 -23.35
N LEU A 220 -11.71 -3.62 -22.69
CA LEU A 220 -11.43 -2.23 -23.09
C LEU A 220 -10.19 -1.67 -22.36
N ASN A 221 -9.56 -2.42 -21.46
CA ASN A 221 -8.44 -1.99 -20.63
C ASN A 221 -8.69 -0.64 -19.93
N LEU A 222 -9.95 -0.38 -19.57
CA LEU A 222 -10.32 0.86 -18.88
C LEU A 222 -9.78 0.83 -17.45
N SER A 223 -9.24 1.97 -17.00
CA SER A 223 -8.77 2.12 -15.62
C SER A 223 -9.93 1.94 -14.63
N VAL A 224 -9.61 1.51 -13.41
CA VAL A 224 -10.60 1.32 -12.34
C VAL A 224 -11.42 2.60 -12.10
N ILE A 225 -10.78 3.77 -12.23
CA ILE A 225 -11.43 5.08 -12.11
C ILE A 225 -12.45 5.29 -13.23
N ALA A 226 -12.09 4.99 -14.48
CA ALA A 226 -12.99 5.15 -15.61
C ALA A 226 -14.24 4.26 -15.47
N VAL A 227 -14.05 2.99 -15.08
CA VAL A 227 -15.16 2.06 -14.82
C VAL A 227 -16.03 2.54 -13.65
N ALA A 228 -15.43 3.07 -12.59
CA ALA A 228 -16.16 3.62 -11.45
C ALA A 228 -17.02 4.83 -11.84
N LEU A 229 -16.49 5.76 -12.64
CA LEU A 229 -17.24 6.92 -13.13
C LEU A 229 -18.44 6.51 -13.99
N ILE A 230 -18.27 5.55 -14.89
CA ILE A 230 -19.37 4.98 -15.68
C ILE A 230 -20.42 4.35 -14.76
N GLY A 231 -19.99 3.62 -13.72
CA GLY A 231 -20.87 3.06 -12.71
C GLY A 231 -21.69 4.12 -11.96
N VAL A 232 -21.07 5.23 -11.58
CA VAL A 232 -21.76 6.37 -10.93
C VAL A 232 -22.79 7.00 -11.87
N CYS A 233 -22.44 7.23 -13.13
CA CYS A 233 -23.38 7.76 -14.12
C CYS A 233 -24.60 6.84 -14.29
N LEU A 234 -24.37 5.52 -14.42
CA LEU A 234 -25.46 4.53 -14.51
C LEU A 234 -26.31 4.53 -13.24
N ALA A 235 -25.70 4.60 -12.06
CA ALA A 235 -26.41 4.63 -10.79
C ALA A 235 -27.32 5.87 -10.67
N ILE A 236 -26.84 7.05 -11.07
CA ILE A 236 -27.64 8.29 -11.08
C ILE A 236 -28.84 8.16 -12.03
N VAL A 237 -28.63 7.62 -13.23
CA VAL A 237 -29.71 7.40 -14.21
C VAL A 237 -30.75 6.41 -13.67
N PHE A 238 -30.31 5.29 -13.09
CA PHE A 238 -31.19 4.30 -12.48
C PHE A 238 -31.93 4.83 -11.25
N MET A 239 -31.29 5.69 -10.45
CA MET A 239 -31.93 6.38 -9.34
C MET A 239 -33.05 7.29 -9.85
N GLY A 240 -32.81 8.01 -10.94
CA GLY A 240 -33.85 8.73 -11.69
C GLY A 240 -35.02 7.82 -12.00
N PHE A 241 -34.85 6.71 -12.72
CA PHE A 241 -35.96 5.83 -13.08
C PHE A 241 -36.67 5.18 -11.89
N LYS A 242 -35.96 4.82 -10.83
CA LYS A 242 -36.54 4.16 -9.66
C LYS A 242 -37.38 5.12 -8.79
N PHE A 243 -36.98 6.38 -8.68
CA PHE A 243 -37.65 7.36 -7.80
C PHE A 243 -38.55 8.36 -8.54
N ASN A 244 -38.42 8.54 -9.87
CA ASN A 244 -39.36 9.38 -10.64
C ASN A 244 -40.75 8.76 -10.82
N GLY A 245 -40.92 7.48 -10.53
CA GLY A 245 -42.22 6.79 -10.59
C GLY A 245 -43.11 7.02 -9.35
N SER A 246 -42.61 7.65 -8.29
CA SER A 246 -43.33 7.84 -7.02
C SER A 246 -43.67 9.30 -6.68
N HIS A 247 -43.65 10.19 -7.67
CA HIS A 247 -44.21 11.54 -7.57
C HIS A 247 -45.44 11.72 -8.47
N ALA A 248 -46.27 10.67 -8.60
CA ALA A 248 -47.63 10.78 -9.10
C ALA A 248 -48.59 10.57 -7.92
N THR A 249 -49.22 11.68 -7.49
CA THR A 249 -50.37 11.78 -6.57
C THR A 249 -50.21 11.22 -5.15
N ALA A 250 -49.67 12.05 -4.25
CA ALA A 250 -50.06 11.97 -2.84
C ALA A 250 -51.52 12.47 -2.71
N GLY A 251 -52.47 11.56 -2.91
CA GLY A 251 -53.79 11.68 -2.31
C GLY A 251 -53.62 11.48 -0.82
N VAL A 252 -54.05 12.46 -0.03
CA VAL A 252 -54.10 12.36 1.43
C VAL A 252 -55.07 11.24 1.79
N ASP A 253 -54.55 10.08 2.19
CA ASP A 253 -55.32 9.08 2.92
C ASP A 253 -54.78 9.04 4.34
N SER A 254 -55.66 9.30 5.30
CA SER A 254 -55.33 9.70 6.67
C SER A 254 -55.15 8.53 7.63
N ASP A 255 -54.69 7.37 7.16
CA ASP A 255 -54.73 6.14 7.97
C ASP A 255 -53.51 5.21 7.82
N TYR A 256 -52.32 5.77 7.51
CA TYR A 256 -51.08 4.97 7.47
C TYR A 256 -50.36 5.01 8.84
N ASP A 257 -50.48 3.92 9.62
CA ASP A 257 -49.70 3.66 10.83
C ASP A 257 -48.51 2.74 10.51
N PRO A 258 -47.25 3.22 10.59
CA PRO A 258 -46.05 2.46 10.23
C PRO A 258 -45.63 1.36 11.23
N LEU A 259 -46.49 0.96 12.16
CA LEU A 259 -46.21 -0.05 13.19
C LEU A 259 -46.89 -1.42 12.97
N GLU A 260 -47.68 -1.62 11.91
CA GLU A 260 -48.41 -2.88 11.66
C GLU A 260 -47.70 -3.87 10.70
N ASP A 261 -46.62 -3.49 10.01
CA ASP A 261 -46.02 -4.31 8.92
C ASP A 261 -44.89 -5.27 9.35
N ASP A 262 -44.72 -5.57 10.65
CA ASP A 262 -43.64 -6.44 11.15
C ASP A 262 -44.04 -7.92 11.38
N GLU A 263 -45.16 -8.41 10.82
CA GLU A 263 -45.50 -9.83 10.83
C GLU A 263 -45.98 -10.31 9.44
N ASP A 264 -45.04 -10.79 8.60
CA ASP A 264 -45.15 -11.99 7.74
C ASP A 264 -43.86 -12.30 6.94
#